data_AF-A0AA95MAG6-F1
#
_entry.id   AF-A0AA95MAG6-F1
#
_cell.length_a   1.000
_cell.length_b   1.000
_cell.length_c   1.000
_cell.angle_alpha   90.00
_cell.angle_beta   90.00
_cell.angle_gamma   90.00
#
_symmetry.space_group_name_H-M   'P 1'
#
loop_
_entity.id
_entity.type
_entity.pdbx_description
1 polymer ?
#
loop_
_entity_poly.entity_id
_entity_poly.type
_entity_poly.pdbx_seq_one_letter_code
_entity_poly.pdbx_strand_id
1 'polypeptide(L)'
;MGLFINNNHHPEVYKNKQHLQTTNQMISRQDFLSELVKEQQKANAALNLALSEIGLQTQIQEETHSTHWNNVGQQLNDLRKRLEHHEAANHQLVLQMKEQLELQKVVAEKMSKQEEFQGGVLQRLDNQEALMDKISRQINHIRSILFERTNYLATKIDDGYKITSSYVYKLMTGSEQPLTFFLMNQRKEENQNHTD
;
A
#
# COMPACT_ATOMS: atom_id res chain seq x y z
N MET A 1 -89.15 20.99 71.53
CA MET A 1 -89.80 20.68 72.82
C MET A 1 -90.06 21.98 73.56
N GLY A 2 -91.29 22.24 74.01
CA GLY A 2 -91.63 23.45 74.75
C GLY A 2 -91.42 23.26 76.24
N LEU A 3 -90.57 24.08 76.87
CA LEU A 3 -90.42 24.14 78.32
C LEU A 3 -91.68 24.74 78.95
N PHE A 4 -92.36 23.98 79.80
CA PHE A 4 -93.52 24.44 80.57
C PHE A 4 -93.04 24.83 81.98
N ILE A 5 -93.18 26.10 82.34
CA ILE A 5 -92.78 26.62 83.65
C ILE A 5 -94.06 26.96 84.42
N ASN A 6 -94.24 26.31 85.57
CA ASN A 6 -95.35 26.59 86.48
C ASN A 6 -94.97 27.75 87.41
N ASN A 7 -95.52 28.94 87.13
CA ASN A 7 -95.15 30.19 87.80
C ASN A 7 -95.55 30.25 89.29
N ASN A 8 -96.35 29.31 89.80
CA ASN A 8 -96.83 29.34 91.19
C ASN A 8 -95.88 28.68 92.19
N HIS A 9 -94.92 27.87 91.75
CA HIS A 9 -94.01 27.13 92.64
C HIS A 9 -92.54 27.59 92.58
N HIS A 10 -92.18 28.43 91.61
CA HIS A 10 -90.79 28.86 91.41
C HIS A 10 -90.72 30.37 91.09
N PRO A 11 -90.90 31.25 92.10
CA PRO A 11 -90.90 32.70 91.90
C PRO A 11 -89.52 33.28 91.50
N GLU A 12 -88.45 32.49 91.62
CA GLU A 12 -87.08 32.93 91.30
C GLU A 12 -86.71 32.74 89.81
N VAL A 13 -87.57 32.08 89.02
CA VAL A 13 -87.28 31.81 87.60
C VAL A 13 -87.87 32.92 86.73
N TYR A 14 -87.02 33.88 86.34
CA TYR A 14 -87.40 34.95 85.42
C TYR A 14 -87.29 34.51 83.95
N LYS A 15 -88.42 34.53 83.23
CA LYS A 15 -88.43 34.38 81.77
C LYS A 15 -88.08 35.72 81.12
N ASN A 16 -86.92 35.81 80.48
CA ASN A 16 -86.54 36.98 79.69
C ASN A 16 -87.52 37.15 78.51
N LYS A 17 -88.17 38.32 78.41
CA LYS A 17 -89.17 38.65 77.37
C LYS A 17 -88.56 39.33 76.14
N GLN A 18 -87.24 39.54 76.12
CA GLN A 18 -86.55 40.11 74.96
C GLN A 18 -86.58 39.14 73.78
N HIS A 19 -86.86 39.66 72.59
CA HIS A 19 -86.81 38.88 71.35
C HIS A 19 -85.33 38.59 71.03
N LEU A 20 -84.95 37.30 71.02
CA LEU A 20 -83.58 36.88 70.71
C LEU A 20 -83.26 37.23 69.24
N GLN A 21 -82.51 38.31 69.02
CA GLN A 21 -82.00 38.76 67.72
C GLN A 21 -80.75 37.97 67.32
N THR A 22 -80.84 36.64 67.24
CA THR A 22 -79.77 35.85 66.62
C THR A 22 -80.38 34.75 65.76
N THR A 23 -80.09 34.80 64.46
CA THR A 23 -80.27 33.69 63.52
C THR A 23 -79.26 32.61 63.89
N ASN A 24 -79.57 31.79 64.90
CA ASN A 24 -78.62 30.84 65.48
C ASN A 24 -78.36 29.57 64.64
N GLN A 25 -78.71 29.56 63.35
CA GLN A 25 -78.41 28.45 62.45
C GLN A 25 -78.17 28.95 61.02
N MET A 26 -76.92 29.32 60.71
CA MET A 26 -76.41 29.07 59.36
C MET A 26 -75.90 27.63 59.34
N ILE A 27 -76.81 26.67 59.23
CA ILE A 27 -76.42 25.33 58.79
C ILE A 27 -76.07 25.47 57.32
N SER A 28 -74.77 25.44 57.00
CA SER A 28 -74.33 25.17 55.63
C SER A 28 -74.82 23.76 55.31
N ARG A 29 -75.96 23.68 54.62
CA ARG A 29 -76.48 22.43 54.08
C ARG A 29 -75.61 22.11 52.87
N GLN A 30 -74.51 21.42 53.11
CA GLN A 30 -73.65 20.94 52.05
C GLN A 30 -74.42 19.81 51.34
N ASP A 31 -74.79 20.07 50.09
CA ASP A 31 -75.52 19.12 49.25
C ASP A 31 -74.52 18.12 48.65
N PHE A 32 -74.14 17.14 49.47
CA PHE A 32 -73.15 16.12 49.14
C PHE A 32 -73.46 15.37 47.84
N LEU A 33 -74.75 15.19 47.54
CA LEU A 33 -75.18 14.50 46.31
C LEU A 33 -74.88 15.37 45.09
N SER A 34 -75.19 16.68 45.15
CA SER A 34 -74.82 17.62 44.11
C SER A 34 -73.30 17.78 43.94
N GLU A 35 -72.55 17.78 45.04
CA GLU A 35 -71.08 17.83 45.01
C GLU A 35 -70.48 16.57 44.37
N LEU A 36 -70.99 15.38 44.73
CA LEU A 36 -70.60 14.11 44.12
C LEU A 36 -70.90 14.06 42.62
N VAL A 37 -72.07 14.54 42.19
CA VAL A 37 -72.44 14.60 40.77
C VAL A 37 -71.52 15.54 39.99
N LYS A 38 -71.15 16.69 40.58
CA LYS A 38 -70.20 17.62 39.96
C LYS A 38 -68.80 17.02 39.83
N GLU A 39 -68.29 16.38 40.87
CA GLU A 39 -66.99 15.72 40.82
C GLU A 39 -67.00 14.53 39.84
N GLN A 40 -68.10 13.77 39.75
CA GLN A 40 -68.25 12.72 38.75
C GLN A 40 -68.24 13.28 37.31
N GLN A 41 -68.94 14.40 37.06
CA GLN A 41 -68.92 15.05 35.74
C GLN A 41 -67.51 15.54 35.38
N LYS A 42 -66.79 16.11 36.35
CA LYS A 42 -65.42 16.57 36.17
C LYS A 42 -64.47 15.39 35.89
N ALA A 43 -64.61 14.29 36.62
CA ALA A 43 -63.84 13.06 36.40
C ALA A 43 -64.13 12.47 35.01
N ASN A 44 -65.40 12.40 34.61
CA ASN A 44 -65.78 11.92 33.28
C ASN A 44 -65.24 12.82 32.16
N ALA A 45 -65.27 14.14 32.33
CA ALA A 45 -64.69 15.08 31.36
C ALA A 45 -63.17 14.91 31.24
N ALA A 46 -62.48 14.75 32.38
CA ALA A 46 -61.04 14.49 32.39
C ALA A 46 -60.70 13.13 31.74
N LEU A 47 -61.49 12.08 32.02
CA LEU A 47 -61.31 10.76 31.40
C LEU A 47 -61.51 10.81 29.88
N ASN A 48 -62.56 11.47 29.39
CA ASN A 48 -62.79 11.62 27.97
C ASN A 48 -61.66 12.38 27.27
N LEU A 49 -61.11 13.40 27.93
CA LEU A 49 -59.96 14.15 27.43
C LEU A 49 -58.71 13.27 27.36
N ALA A 50 -58.41 12.51 28.42
CA ALA A 50 -57.28 11.58 28.46
C ALA A 50 -57.41 10.47 27.40
N LEU A 51 -58.62 9.92 27.21
CA LEU A 51 -58.91 8.92 26.17
C LEU A 51 -58.68 9.48 24.76
N SER A 52 -59.12 10.72 24.51
CA SER A 52 -58.88 11.42 23.24
C SER A 52 -57.38 11.62 22.99
N GLU A 53 -56.64 12.06 24.02
CA GLU A 53 -55.20 12.27 23.93
C GLU A 53 -54.45 10.96 23.67
N ILE A 54 -54.80 9.88 24.36
CA ILE A 54 -54.22 8.54 24.12
C ILE A 54 -54.50 8.07 22.70
N GLY A 55 -55.72 8.28 22.18
CA GLY A 55 -56.06 7.93 20.81
C GLY A 55 -55.18 8.65 19.79
N LEU A 56 -55.00 9.96 19.97
CA LEU A 56 -54.14 10.78 19.11
C LEU A 56 -52.67 10.36 19.19
N GLN A 57 -52.16 10.11 20.40
CA GLN A 57 -50.79 9.63 20.59
C GLN A 57 -50.56 8.26 19.94
N THR A 58 -51.52 7.34 20.06
CA THR A 58 -51.43 6.01 19.44
C THR A 58 -51.36 6.12 17.92
N GLN A 59 -52.17 6.99 17.32
CA GLN A 59 -52.16 7.22 15.88
C GLN A 59 -50.82 7.79 15.39
N ILE A 60 -50.29 8.80 16.09
CA ILE A 60 -48.96 9.36 15.79
C ILE A 60 -47.89 8.27 15.93
N GLN A 61 -47.98 7.44 16.95
CA GLN A 61 -47.04 6.35 17.18
C GLN A 61 -47.09 5.31 16.04
N GLU A 62 -48.27 4.94 15.56
CA GLU A 62 -48.42 4.03 14.42
C GLU A 62 -47.82 4.60 13.13
N GLU A 63 -48.02 5.90 12.86
CA GLU A 63 -47.43 6.57 11.69
C GLU A 63 -45.90 6.63 11.80
N THR A 64 -45.36 7.00 12.97
CA THR A 64 -43.90 7.03 13.20
C THR A 64 -43.28 5.63 13.09
N HIS A 65 -43.96 4.60 13.60
CA HIS A 65 -43.50 3.22 13.45
C HIS A 65 -43.55 2.78 11.98
N SER A 66 -44.61 3.12 11.24
CA SER A 66 -44.75 2.77 9.83
C SER A 66 -43.67 3.43 8.97
N THR A 67 -43.39 4.71 9.22
CA THR A 67 -42.31 5.44 8.52
C THR A 67 -40.94 4.86 8.86
N HIS A 68 -40.71 4.50 10.13
CA HIS A 68 -39.48 3.83 10.54
C HIS A 68 -39.29 2.48 9.85
N TRP A 69 -40.33 1.63 9.82
CA TRP A 69 -40.28 0.34 9.12
C TRP A 69 -40.01 0.48 7.63
N ASN A 70 -40.62 1.48 6.98
CA ASN A 70 -40.34 1.77 5.59
C ASN A 70 -38.89 2.20 5.36
N ASN A 71 -38.31 3.01 6.26
CA ASN A 71 -36.91 3.40 6.19
C ASN A 71 -35.98 2.19 6.33
N VAL A 72 -36.23 1.33 7.33
CA VAL A 72 -35.46 0.09 7.53
C VAL A 72 -35.55 -0.81 6.28
N GLY A 73 -36.74 -0.93 5.69
CA GLY A 73 -36.93 -1.69 4.45
C GLY A 73 -36.12 -1.12 3.27
N GLN A 74 -36.05 0.20 3.14
CA GLN A 74 -35.22 0.86 2.12
C GLN A 74 -33.73 0.63 2.36
N GLN A 75 -33.26 0.74 3.62
CA GLN A 75 -31.87 0.48 3.98
C GLN A 75 -31.46 -0.97 3.70
N LEU A 76 -32.31 -1.94 4.03
CA LEU A 76 -32.07 -3.35 3.72
C LEU A 76 -32.01 -3.61 2.22
N ASN A 77 -32.86 -2.95 1.44
CA ASN A 77 -32.83 -3.06 -0.01
C ASN A 77 -31.55 -2.46 -0.60
N ASP A 78 -31.09 -1.32 -0.10
CA ASP A 78 -29.81 -0.72 -0.49
C ASP A 78 -28.64 -1.64 -0.15
N LEU A 79 -28.62 -2.19 1.07
CA LEU A 79 -27.60 -3.14 1.51
C LEU A 79 -27.55 -4.37 0.60
N ARG A 80 -28.71 -4.93 0.22
CA ARG A 80 -28.81 -6.03 -0.74
C ARG A 80 -28.18 -5.68 -2.08
N LYS A 81 -28.51 -4.52 -2.66
CA LYS A 81 -27.92 -4.07 -3.93
C LYS A 81 -26.41 -3.91 -3.85
N ARG A 82 -25.91 -3.36 -2.73
CA ARG A 82 -24.47 -3.23 -2.47
C ARG A 82 -23.78 -4.58 -2.37
N LEU A 83 -24.41 -5.57 -1.74
CA LEU A 83 -23.91 -6.94 -1.65
C LEU A 83 -23.85 -7.60 -3.03
N GLU A 84 -24.90 -7.48 -3.85
CA GLU A 84 -24.92 -8.00 -5.22
C GLU A 84 -23.79 -7.38 -6.06
N HIS A 85 -23.57 -6.07 -5.94
CA HIS A 85 -22.49 -5.39 -6.64
C HIS A 85 -21.10 -5.85 -6.14
N HIS A 86 -20.94 -6.05 -4.84
CA HIS A 86 -19.70 -6.55 -4.24
C HIS A 86 -19.41 -8.00 -4.65
N GLU A 87 -20.42 -8.84 -4.76
CA GLU A 87 -20.28 -10.21 -5.27
C GLU A 87 -19.82 -10.22 -6.73
N ALA A 88 -20.41 -9.37 -7.58
CA ALA A 88 -19.99 -9.21 -8.97
C ALA A 88 -18.53 -8.70 -9.08
N ALA A 89 -18.15 -7.71 -8.27
CA ALA A 89 -16.79 -7.18 -8.24
C ALA A 89 -15.78 -8.24 -7.75
N ASN A 90 -16.14 -9.02 -6.72
CA ASN A 90 -15.32 -10.13 -6.25
C ASN A 90 -15.12 -11.19 -7.33
N HIS A 91 -16.16 -11.54 -8.09
CA HIS A 91 -16.03 -12.47 -9.21
C HIS A 91 -15.07 -11.95 -10.27
N GLN A 92 -15.14 -10.67 -10.63
CA GLN A 92 -14.19 -10.06 -11.57
C GLN A 92 -12.75 -10.09 -11.03
N LEU A 93 -12.56 -9.77 -9.75
CA LEU A 93 -11.25 -9.81 -9.10
C LEU A 93 -10.65 -11.22 -9.10
N VAL A 94 -11.46 -12.25 -8.83
CA VAL A 94 -11.03 -13.65 -8.93
C VAL A 94 -10.60 -14.01 -10.35
N LEU A 95 -11.32 -13.54 -11.38
CA LEU A 95 -10.94 -13.76 -12.77
C LEU A 95 -9.61 -13.09 -13.12
N GLN A 96 -9.43 -11.83 -12.72
CA GLN A 96 -8.18 -11.09 -12.93
C GLN A 96 -7.00 -11.74 -12.19
N MET A 97 -7.18 -12.21 -10.95
CA MET A 97 -6.15 -12.95 -10.22
C MET A 97 -5.76 -14.25 -10.93
N LYS A 98 -6.73 -14.96 -11.51
CA LYS A 98 -6.43 -16.17 -12.30
C LYS A 98 -5.61 -15.83 -13.54
N GLU A 99 -5.97 -14.78 -14.27
CA GLU A 99 -5.22 -14.32 -15.43
C GLU A 99 -3.79 -13.91 -15.05
N GLN A 100 -3.63 -13.17 -13.95
CA GLN A 100 -2.32 -12.78 -13.42
C GLN A 100 -1.47 -14.00 -13.04
N LEU A 101 -2.08 -15.03 -12.44
CA LEU A 101 -1.40 -16.28 -12.10
C LEU A 101 -0.91 -17.01 -13.35
N GLU A 102 -1.72 -17.08 -14.41
CA GLU A 102 -1.31 -17.68 -15.68
C GLU A 102 -0.19 -16.89 -16.36
N LEU A 103 -0.26 -15.55 -16.36
CA LEU A 103 0.82 -14.71 -16.84
C LEU A 103 2.11 -14.94 -16.05
N GLN A 104 2.02 -15.06 -14.72
CA GLN A 104 3.18 -15.33 -13.86
C GLN A 104 3.81 -16.69 -14.19
N LYS A 105 3.01 -17.74 -14.45
CA LYS A 105 3.53 -19.04 -14.90
C LYS A 105 4.28 -18.92 -16.22
N VAL A 106 3.72 -18.20 -17.20
CA VAL A 106 4.36 -18.00 -18.51
C VAL A 106 5.67 -17.22 -18.35
N VAL A 107 5.71 -16.20 -17.50
CA VAL A 107 6.94 -15.44 -17.22
C VAL A 107 7.98 -16.33 -16.55
N ALA A 108 7.60 -17.14 -15.57
CA ALA A 108 8.51 -18.08 -14.91
C ALA A 108 9.10 -19.09 -15.90
N GLU A 109 8.29 -19.65 -16.81
CA GLU A 109 8.76 -20.55 -17.85
C GLU A 109 9.74 -19.86 -18.81
N LYS A 110 9.44 -18.63 -19.24
CA LYS A 110 10.33 -17.84 -20.10
C LYS A 110 11.64 -17.48 -19.41
N MET A 111 11.61 -17.12 -18.13
CA MET A 111 12.81 -16.87 -17.34
C MET A 111 13.68 -18.12 -17.24
N SER A 112 13.08 -19.28 -16.95
CA SER A 112 13.83 -20.55 -16.88
C SER A 112 14.51 -20.90 -18.20
N LYS A 113 13.82 -20.74 -19.34
CA LYS A 113 14.43 -20.92 -20.67
C LYS A 113 15.55 -19.92 -20.95
N GLN A 114 15.37 -18.68 -20.49
CA GLN A 114 16.39 -17.63 -20.65
C GLN A 114 17.63 -17.91 -19.80
N GLU A 115 17.47 -18.40 -18.57
CA GLU A 115 18.58 -18.83 -17.71
C GLU A 115 19.36 -19.99 -18.35
N GLU A 116 18.67 -21.00 -18.90
CA GLU A 116 19.31 -22.10 -19.63
C GLU A 116 20.10 -21.60 -20.83
N PHE A 117 19.50 -20.70 -21.63
CA PHE A 117 20.18 -20.09 -22.77
C PHE A 117 21.42 -19.29 -22.33
N GLN A 118 21.31 -18.48 -21.28
CA GLN A 118 22.42 -17.70 -20.73
C GLN A 118 23.55 -18.61 -20.21
N GLY A 119 23.20 -19.71 -19.53
CA GLY A 119 24.17 -20.73 -19.12
C GLY A 119 24.92 -21.33 -20.31
N GLY A 120 24.21 -21.67 -21.39
CA GLY A 120 24.82 -22.15 -22.63
C GLY A 120 25.73 -21.12 -23.30
N VAL A 121 25.35 -19.83 -23.29
CA VAL A 121 26.20 -18.74 -23.80
C VAL A 121 27.46 -18.59 -22.97
N LEU A 122 27.37 -18.60 -21.64
CA LEU A 122 28.53 -18.53 -20.74
C LEU A 122 29.50 -19.69 -20.99
N GLN A 123 29.01 -20.92 -21.08
CA GLN A 123 29.85 -22.08 -21.37
C GLN A 123 30.57 -21.95 -22.73
N ARG A 124 29.91 -21.37 -23.73
CA ARG A 124 30.53 -21.10 -25.04
C ARG A 124 31.59 -20.02 -24.96
N LEU A 125 31.36 -18.96 -24.18
CA LEU A 125 32.35 -17.91 -23.95
C LEU A 125 33.59 -18.45 -23.24
N ASP A 126 33.43 -19.25 -22.19
CA ASP A 126 34.55 -19.89 -21.49
C ASP A 126 35.40 -20.76 -22.44
N ASN A 127 34.73 -21.54 -23.29
CA ASN A 127 35.41 -22.35 -24.31
C ASN A 127 36.17 -21.48 -25.33
N GLN A 128 35.57 -20.36 -25.76
CA GLN A 128 36.22 -19.43 -26.68
C GLN A 128 37.40 -18.72 -26.04
N GLU A 129 37.30 -18.34 -24.76
CA GLU A 129 38.40 -17.74 -24.00
C GLU A 129 39.58 -18.72 -23.88
N ALA A 130 39.31 -19.99 -23.56
CA ALA A 130 40.33 -21.03 -23.51
C ALA A 130 41.01 -21.28 -24.86
N LEU A 131 40.25 -21.25 -25.96
CA LEU A 131 40.80 -21.35 -27.32
C LEU A 131 41.65 -20.12 -27.66
N MET A 132 41.19 -18.92 -27.31
CA MET A 132 41.93 -17.68 -27.53
C MET A 132 43.25 -17.66 -26.75
N ASP A 133 43.27 -18.14 -25.51
CA ASP A 133 44.51 -18.27 -24.73
C ASP A 133 45.48 -19.26 -25.39
N LYS A 134 44.99 -20.41 -25.89
CA LYS A 134 45.81 -21.36 -26.67
C LYS A 134 46.40 -20.72 -27.93
N ILE A 135 45.60 -19.98 -28.70
CA ILE A 135 46.05 -19.28 -29.91
C ILE A 135 47.10 -18.22 -29.54
N SER A 136 46.87 -17.45 -28.48
CA SER A 136 47.82 -16.47 -27.96
C SER A 136 49.18 -17.10 -27.63
N ARG A 137 49.18 -18.25 -26.93
CA ARG A 137 50.41 -19.01 -26.64
C ARG A 137 51.10 -19.50 -27.91
N GLN A 138 50.35 -20.01 -28.89
CA GLN A 138 50.91 -20.44 -30.18
C GLN A 138 51.53 -19.28 -30.96
N ILE A 139 50.88 -18.11 -30.99
CA ILE A 139 51.44 -16.90 -31.61
C ILE A 139 52.74 -16.49 -30.92
N ASN A 140 52.79 -16.53 -29.59
CA ASN A 140 54.00 -16.23 -28.84
C ASN A 140 55.13 -17.23 -29.16
N HIS A 141 54.80 -18.51 -29.30
CA HIS A 141 55.76 -19.54 -29.70
C HIS A 141 56.31 -19.31 -31.12
N ILE A 142 55.43 -19.01 -32.09
CA ILE A 142 55.83 -18.66 -33.46
C ILE A 142 56.74 -17.43 -33.45
N ARG A 143 56.39 -16.39 -32.68
CA ARG A 143 57.23 -15.20 -32.53
C ARG A 143 58.63 -15.55 -32.02
N SER A 144 58.73 -16.45 -31.03
CA SER A 144 60.02 -16.93 -30.51
C SER A 144 60.84 -17.65 -31.57
N ILE A 145 60.22 -18.56 -32.35
CA ILE A 145 60.90 -19.28 -33.44
C ILE A 145 61.40 -18.30 -34.50
N LEU A 146 60.56 -17.34 -34.90
CA LEU A 146 60.95 -16.33 -35.90
C LEU A 146 62.13 -15.49 -35.38
N PHE A 147 62.12 -15.07 -34.12
CA PHE A 147 63.22 -14.32 -33.53
C PHE A 147 64.53 -15.12 -33.55
N GLU A 148 64.49 -16.39 -33.15
CA GLU A 148 65.66 -17.29 -33.18
C GLU A 148 66.19 -17.46 -34.61
N ARG A 149 65.32 -17.76 -35.57
CA ARG A 149 65.70 -18.00 -36.96
C ARG A 149 66.23 -16.74 -37.63
N THR A 150 65.62 -15.59 -37.39
CA THR A 150 66.10 -14.30 -37.90
C THR A 150 67.45 -13.94 -37.29
N ASN A 151 67.65 -14.17 -35.99
CA ASN A 151 68.94 -13.91 -35.34
C ASN A 151 70.05 -14.85 -35.85
N TYR A 152 69.73 -16.14 -36.04
CA TYR A 152 70.66 -17.10 -36.63
C TYR A 152 71.03 -16.72 -38.07
N LEU A 153 70.05 -16.35 -38.89
CA LEU A 153 70.30 -15.92 -40.27
C LEU A 153 71.13 -14.64 -40.33
N ALA A 154 70.83 -13.65 -39.47
CA ALA A 154 71.62 -12.43 -39.36
C ALA A 154 73.09 -12.74 -39.01
N THR A 155 73.30 -13.63 -38.04
CA THR A 155 74.65 -14.10 -37.66
C THR A 155 75.36 -14.78 -38.83
N LYS A 156 74.67 -15.66 -39.56
CA LYS A 156 75.25 -16.35 -40.73
C LYS A 156 75.55 -15.41 -41.90
N ILE A 157 74.72 -14.40 -42.13
CA ILE A 157 74.98 -13.37 -43.14
C ILE A 157 76.19 -12.52 -42.72
N ASP A 158 76.29 -12.12 -41.44
CA ASP A 158 77.44 -11.37 -40.92
C ASP A 158 78.74 -12.17 -41.03
N ASP A 159 78.72 -13.44 -40.62
CA ASP A 159 79.86 -14.36 -40.75
C ASP A 159 80.25 -14.54 -42.24
N GLY A 160 79.27 -14.78 -43.11
CA GLY A 160 79.49 -14.94 -44.55
C GLY A 160 80.04 -13.67 -45.19
N TYR A 161 79.54 -12.50 -44.79
CA TYR A 161 80.05 -11.21 -45.25
C TYR A 161 81.48 -10.99 -44.80
N LYS A 162 81.83 -11.28 -43.53
CA LYS A 162 83.22 -11.21 -43.04
C LYS A 162 84.15 -12.12 -43.83
N ILE A 163 83.76 -13.39 -44.07
CA ILE A 163 84.58 -14.35 -44.83
C ILE A 163 84.77 -13.89 -46.27
N THR A 164 83.69 -13.58 -46.98
CA THR A 164 83.74 -13.20 -48.39
C THR A 164 84.42 -11.84 -48.61
N SER A 165 84.17 -10.86 -47.75
CA SER A 165 84.85 -9.56 -47.81
C SER A 165 86.36 -9.70 -47.56
N SER A 166 86.77 -10.52 -46.60
CA SER A 166 88.20 -10.79 -46.37
C SER A 166 88.86 -11.48 -47.57
N TYR A 167 88.16 -12.41 -48.21
CA TYR A 167 88.64 -13.13 -49.40
C TYR A 167 88.74 -12.22 -50.63
N VAL A 168 87.68 -11.48 -50.95
CA VAL A 168 87.66 -10.54 -52.08
C VAL A 168 88.68 -9.42 -51.88
N TYR A 169 88.85 -8.92 -50.65
CA TYR A 169 89.87 -7.93 -50.36
C TYR A 169 91.28 -8.46 -50.51
N LYS A 170 91.55 -9.69 -50.03
CA LYS A 170 92.85 -10.36 -50.23
C LYS A 170 93.18 -10.51 -51.72
N LEU A 171 92.20 -10.81 -52.56
CA LEU A 171 92.36 -10.86 -54.01
C LEU A 171 92.60 -9.47 -54.63
N MET A 172 91.89 -8.44 -54.19
CA MET A 172 91.96 -7.08 -54.78
C MET A 172 93.17 -6.26 -54.34
N THR A 173 93.66 -6.46 -53.10
CA THR A 173 94.69 -5.59 -52.50
C THR A 173 95.98 -6.33 -52.12
N GLY A 174 96.01 -7.66 -52.21
CA GLY A 174 97.20 -8.46 -51.93
C GLY A 174 97.63 -8.51 -50.46
N SER A 175 96.83 -7.96 -49.53
CA SER A 175 97.14 -7.95 -48.08
C SER A 175 96.10 -8.72 -47.25
N GLU A 176 96.50 -9.25 -46.09
CA GLU A 176 95.67 -10.16 -45.26
C GLU A 176 94.68 -9.46 -44.30
N GLN A 177 94.50 -8.14 -44.38
CA GLN A 177 93.59 -7.44 -43.47
C GLN A 177 92.14 -7.50 -43.99
N PRO A 178 91.11 -7.83 -43.19
CA PRO A 178 89.74 -7.88 -43.68
C PRO A 178 89.19 -6.47 -43.98
N LEU A 179 88.49 -6.30 -45.10
CA LEU A 179 87.88 -5.04 -45.56
C LEU A 179 87.02 -4.33 -44.49
N THR A 180 86.44 -5.10 -43.56
CA THR A 180 85.67 -4.59 -42.42
C THR A 180 86.46 -3.63 -41.53
N PHE A 181 87.78 -3.79 -41.40
CA PHE A 181 88.63 -2.87 -40.65
C PHE A 181 88.79 -1.51 -41.37
N PHE A 182 88.83 -1.52 -42.71
CA PHE A 182 88.97 -0.30 -43.51
C PHE A 182 87.70 0.56 -43.49
N LEU A 183 86.52 -0.06 -43.67
CA LEU A 183 85.23 0.63 -43.56
C LEU A 183 84.95 1.16 -42.14
N MET A 184 85.42 0.44 -41.11
CA MET A 184 85.25 0.87 -39.71
C MET A 184 86.20 2.01 -39.34
N ASN A 185 87.39 2.09 -39.94
CA ASN A 185 88.26 3.26 -39.85
C ASN A 185 87.69 4.46 -40.61
N GLN A 186 87.17 4.28 -41.83
CA GLN A 186 86.51 5.36 -42.57
C GLN A 186 85.28 5.94 -41.84
N ARG A 187 84.42 5.09 -41.26
CA ARG A 187 83.30 5.57 -40.44
C ARG A 187 83.73 6.27 -39.15
N LYS A 188 84.87 5.88 -38.56
CA LYS A 188 85.44 6.58 -37.39
C LYS A 188 86.02 7.94 -37.78
N GLU A 189 86.66 8.05 -38.95
CA GLU A 189 87.13 9.33 -39.51
C GLU A 189 85.96 10.25 -39.90
N GLU A 190 84.86 9.73 -40.47
CA GLU A 190 83.66 10.52 -40.78
C GLU A 190 82.93 11.03 -39.51
N ASN A 191 82.83 10.22 -38.45
CA ASN A 191 82.22 10.65 -37.19
C ASN A 191 83.11 11.63 -36.39
N GLN A 192 84.43 11.61 -36.58
CA GLN A 192 85.34 12.61 -36.00
C GLN A 192 85.24 13.97 -36.70
N ASN A 193 84.99 14.00 -38.01
CA ASN A 193 84.84 15.24 -38.79
C ASN A 193 83.47 15.93 -38.63
N HIS A 194 82.55 15.37 -37.84
CA HIS A 194 81.22 15.94 -37.60
C HIS A 194 81.00 16.42 -36.14
N THR A 195 82.07 16.49 -35.36
CA THR A 195 82.04 16.96 -33.95
C THR A 195 83.04 18.10 -33.70
N ASP A 196 83.33 18.92 -34.71
CA ASP A 196 84.01 20.22 -34.61
C ASP A 196 83.19 21.30 -35.34
#